data_AF-A0AA39UBA2-F1
#
_entry.id   AF-A0AA39UBA2-F1
#
_cell.length_a   1.000
_cell.length_b   1.000
_cell.length_c   1.000
_cell.angle_alpha   90.00
_cell.angle_beta   90.00
_cell.angle_gamma   90.00
#
_symmetry.space_group_name_H-M   'P 1'
#
loop_
_entity.id
_entity.type
_entity.pdbx_description
1 polymer ?
#
loop_
_entity_poly.entity_id
_entity_poly.type
_entity_poly.pdbx_seq_one_letter_code
_entity_poly.pdbx_strand_id
1 'polypeptide(L)'
;MLKDAMEQRPSERPQVQVGPIFRHSFATTAAFRKFLSSNPNLQAVASPDRSICLQNTDPFLWCRKPGGHALLFTPCHKLKLDDVETKWISHPMKEMYGTTKELFTINHNTVYYGGTYKCLPLSWEMCPDGCKDLSGLDLQALARATISDNGASHKLYQDSFQAVINLWKSNILKAECIGLQYIGFDENLYNTLVPMGRKLQGDEAFRDTRSRVDARGNVQSKRKTLAEQDDYSRKSKGSGNKEHRTKRRRE
;
A
#
# COMPACT_ATOMS: atom_id res chain seq x y z
N MET A 1 5.83 -24.27 5.16
CA MET A 1 6.50 -23.10 4.54
C MET A 1 5.53 -22.02 4.08
N LEU A 2 4.59 -22.29 3.15
CA LEU A 2 3.68 -21.24 2.66
C LEU A 2 2.77 -20.67 3.77
N LYS A 3 2.15 -21.52 4.59
CA LYS A 3 1.30 -21.09 5.72
C LYS A 3 2.04 -20.18 6.71
N ASP A 4 3.25 -20.55 7.10
CA ASP A 4 4.09 -19.84 8.09
C ASP A 4 4.47 -18.41 7.64
N ALA A 5 4.51 -18.18 6.32
CA ALA A 5 4.74 -16.87 5.75
C ALA A 5 3.52 -15.92 5.90
N MET A 6 2.31 -16.47 5.97
CA MET A 6 1.04 -15.73 5.85
C MET A 6 0.38 -15.34 7.18
N GLU A 7 0.67 -16.05 8.26
CA GLU A 7 -0.08 -15.91 9.54
C GLU A 7 0.23 -14.66 10.39
N GLN A 8 1.18 -13.80 10.00
CA GLN A 8 1.60 -12.64 10.81
C GLN A 8 1.12 -11.30 10.23
N ARG A 9 0.60 -10.46 11.14
CA ARG A 9 -0.14 -9.22 10.82
C ARG A 9 0.73 -8.16 10.13
N PRO A 10 0.16 -7.24 9.32
CA PRO A 10 0.93 -6.26 8.55
C PRO A 10 1.78 -5.25 9.36
N SER A 11 1.60 -5.16 10.68
CA SER A 11 2.25 -4.20 11.57
C SER A 11 3.75 -4.43 11.80
N GLU A 12 4.25 -5.65 11.56
CA GLU A 12 5.62 -6.07 11.92
C GLU A 12 6.43 -6.47 10.67
N ARG A 13 6.42 -5.63 9.64
CA ARG A 13 7.12 -5.85 8.36
C ARG A 13 8.39 -4.99 8.27
N PRO A 14 9.61 -5.57 8.28
CA PRO A 14 10.86 -4.83 8.10
C PRO A 14 10.96 -4.14 6.73
N GLN A 15 10.68 -2.84 6.70
CA GLN A 15 10.82 -2.01 5.52
C GLN A 15 12.30 -1.72 5.20
N VAL A 16 12.63 -1.51 3.92
CA VAL A 16 13.64 -0.48 3.58
C VAL A 16 13.04 0.83 4.09
N GLN A 17 13.73 1.58 4.94
CA GLN A 17 13.12 2.71 5.67
C GLN A 17 12.80 3.90 4.76
N VAL A 18 11.67 3.82 4.06
CA VAL A 18 11.04 4.89 3.31
C VAL A 18 9.59 4.98 3.73
N GLY A 19 9.26 6.11 4.36
CA GLY A 19 7.96 6.34 4.98
C GLY A 19 6.82 6.40 3.97
N PRO A 20 5.56 6.35 4.45
CA PRO A 20 4.37 6.45 3.60
C PRO A 20 4.41 7.74 2.80
N ILE A 21 4.23 7.61 1.49
CA ILE A 21 4.25 8.75 0.57
C ILE A 21 2.98 9.57 0.74
N PHE A 22 1.84 8.89 0.75
CA PHE A 22 0.52 9.48 0.92
C PHE A 22 -0.13 8.90 2.17
N ARG A 23 -0.52 9.76 3.13
CA ARG A 23 -1.49 9.44 4.19
C ARG A 23 -2.85 10.11 3.92
N HIS A 24 -3.20 10.23 2.64
CA HIS A 24 -4.47 10.79 2.17
C HIS A 24 -5.19 9.75 1.30
N SER A 25 -6.52 9.76 1.36
CA SER A 25 -7.32 8.54 1.23
C SER A 25 -7.58 8.08 -0.22
N PHE A 26 -6.57 7.46 -0.83
CA PHE A 26 -6.76 6.64 -2.03
C PHE A 26 -7.49 5.33 -1.68
N ALA A 27 -8.83 5.36 -1.71
CA ALA A 27 -9.67 4.21 -1.44
C ALA A 27 -9.48 3.05 -2.45
N THR A 28 -9.04 3.35 -3.68
CA THR A 28 -8.79 2.36 -4.73
C THR A 28 -7.49 2.62 -5.49
N THR A 29 -6.94 1.56 -6.10
CA THR A 29 -5.79 1.66 -7.01
C THR A 29 -6.11 2.49 -8.25
N ALA A 30 -7.37 2.49 -8.72
CA ALA A 30 -7.85 3.36 -9.79
C ALA A 30 -7.80 4.86 -9.39
N ALA A 31 -8.22 5.21 -8.18
CA ALA A 31 -8.11 6.58 -7.67
C ALA A 31 -6.64 7.04 -7.57
N PHE A 32 -5.75 6.15 -7.11
CA PHE A 32 -4.30 6.43 -7.08
C PHE A 32 -3.69 6.60 -8.48
N ARG A 33 -4.01 5.73 -9.44
CA ARG A 33 -3.57 5.89 -10.85
C ARG A 33 -4.10 7.18 -11.48
N LYS A 34 -5.36 7.56 -11.20
CA LYS A 34 -5.93 8.83 -11.66
C LYS A 34 -5.14 10.03 -11.13
N PHE A 35 -4.76 10.02 -9.85
CA PHE A 35 -3.88 11.02 -9.27
C PHE A 35 -2.50 11.04 -9.96
N LEU A 36 -1.83 9.90 -10.17
CA LEU A 36 -0.56 9.85 -10.90
C LEU A 36 -0.69 10.45 -12.31
N SER A 37 -1.77 10.15 -13.04
CA SER A 37 -1.99 10.69 -14.39
C SER A 37 -2.28 12.19 -14.45
N SER A 38 -2.78 12.79 -13.35
CA SER A 38 -3.05 14.22 -13.26
C SER A 38 -1.79 15.08 -13.11
N ASN A 39 -0.62 14.48 -12.84
CA ASN A 39 0.66 15.17 -12.82
C ASN A 39 1.51 14.78 -14.04
N PRO A 40 1.90 15.71 -14.92
CA PRO A 40 2.69 15.42 -16.11
C PRO A 40 3.97 14.61 -15.84
N ASN A 41 4.66 14.89 -14.73
CA ASN A 41 5.91 14.21 -14.36
C ASN A 41 5.71 12.75 -13.91
N LEU A 42 4.46 12.34 -13.67
CA LEU A 42 4.08 11.01 -13.17
C LEU A 42 3.21 10.22 -14.15
N GLN A 43 2.80 10.81 -15.28
CA GLN A 43 1.96 10.16 -16.29
C GLN A 43 2.54 8.83 -16.81
N ALA A 44 3.86 8.75 -17.01
CA ALA A 44 4.52 7.51 -17.39
C ALA A 44 4.29 6.41 -16.34
N VAL A 45 4.48 6.73 -15.05
CA VAL A 45 4.31 5.81 -13.91
C VAL A 45 2.83 5.49 -13.64
N ALA A 46 1.89 6.33 -14.07
CA ALA A 46 0.46 6.04 -13.97
C ALA A 46 0.02 4.83 -14.81
N SER A 47 0.72 4.51 -15.91
CA SER A 47 0.38 3.40 -16.80
C SER A 47 0.56 2.02 -16.12
N PRO A 48 -0.37 1.05 -16.35
CA PRO A 48 -0.15 -0.36 -16.03
C PRO A 48 1.14 -0.96 -16.63
N ASP A 49 1.64 -0.38 -17.73
CA ASP A 49 2.90 -0.82 -18.37
C ASP A 49 4.11 -0.55 -17.48
N ARG A 50 4.08 0.55 -16.70
CA ARG A 50 5.20 1.04 -15.88
C ARG A 50 5.02 0.80 -14.40
N SER A 51 3.81 0.51 -13.90
CA SER A 51 3.60 0.28 -12.48
C SER A 51 2.60 -0.82 -12.15
N ILE A 52 2.87 -1.50 -11.04
CA ILE A 52 1.93 -2.38 -10.34
C ILE A 52 1.42 -1.60 -9.13
N CYS A 53 0.10 -1.45 -9.00
CA CYS A 53 -0.53 -0.84 -7.83
C CYS A 53 -1.38 -1.91 -7.15
N LEU A 54 -0.97 -2.36 -5.97
CA LEU A 54 -1.67 -3.39 -5.18
C LEU A 54 -2.44 -2.77 -4.01
N GLN A 55 -3.54 -3.38 -3.61
CA GLN A 55 -4.15 -3.18 -2.29
C GLN A 55 -3.62 -4.23 -1.30
N ASN A 56 -3.67 -3.94 0.01
CA ASN A 56 -3.37 -4.92 1.06
C ASN A 56 -4.36 -6.10 1.09
N THR A 57 -5.42 -6.05 0.29
CA THR A 57 -6.41 -7.11 0.03
C THR A 57 -6.16 -7.89 -1.26
N ASP A 58 -5.08 -7.63 -2.00
CA ASP A 58 -4.71 -8.41 -3.18
C ASP A 58 -3.92 -9.66 -2.80
N PRO A 59 -3.99 -10.75 -3.59
CA PRO A 59 -3.30 -12.00 -3.28
C PRO A 59 -1.80 -11.89 -3.66
N PHE A 60 -1.00 -11.26 -2.79
CA PHE A 60 0.45 -11.19 -2.91
C PHE A 60 1.17 -11.67 -1.64
N LEU A 61 2.36 -12.25 -1.81
CA LEU A 61 3.24 -12.68 -0.74
C LEU A 61 4.55 -11.91 -0.82
N TRP A 62 4.99 -11.28 0.28
CA TRP A 62 6.16 -10.40 0.28
C TRP A 62 7.24 -10.94 1.23
N CYS A 63 8.47 -11.10 0.75
CA CYS A 63 9.59 -11.53 1.60
C CYS A 63 9.91 -10.45 2.64
N ARG A 64 9.77 -10.78 3.94
CA ARG A 64 9.84 -9.81 5.07
C ARG A 64 11.23 -9.19 5.32
N LYS A 65 12.16 -9.23 4.36
CA LYS A 65 13.45 -8.56 4.41
C LYS A 65 13.36 -7.21 3.67
N PRO A 66 14.13 -6.18 4.06
CA PRO A 66 14.37 -5.01 3.22
C PRO A 66 14.94 -5.46 1.86
N GLY A 67 14.46 -4.86 0.75
CA GLY A 67 14.77 -5.32 -0.61
C GLY A 67 14.17 -6.69 -0.97
N GLY A 68 13.19 -7.16 -0.20
CA GLY A 68 12.58 -8.47 -0.35
C GLY A 68 11.84 -8.64 -1.68
N HIS A 69 12.09 -9.76 -2.36
CA HIS A 69 11.29 -10.17 -3.51
C HIS A 69 9.86 -10.53 -3.08
N ALA A 70 8.90 -10.47 -4.00
CA ALA A 70 7.51 -10.83 -3.75
C ALA A 70 7.00 -11.84 -4.79
N LEU A 71 5.88 -12.48 -4.49
CA LEU A 71 5.08 -13.28 -5.40
C LEU A 71 3.73 -12.58 -5.56
N LEU A 72 3.29 -12.34 -6.80
CA LEU A 72 1.97 -11.79 -7.09
C LEU A 72 1.13 -12.87 -7.77
N PHE A 73 -0.02 -13.21 -7.17
CA PHE A 73 -0.99 -14.11 -7.79
C PHE A 73 -2.04 -13.30 -8.53
N THR A 74 -2.50 -13.79 -9.67
CA THR A 74 -3.49 -13.10 -10.51
C THR A 74 -4.41 -14.10 -11.18
N PRO A 75 -5.71 -13.79 -11.35
CA PRO A 75 -6.64 -14.68 -12.02
C PRO A 75 -6.35 -14.75 -13.53
N CYS A 76 -6.29 -15.95 -14.10
CA CYS A 76 -6.12 -16.14 -15.56
C CYS A 76 -7.29 -15.55 -16.37
N HIS A 77 -8.46 -15.41 -15.72
CA HIS A 77 -9.68 -14.87 -16.30
C HIS A 77 -10.32 -13.86 -15.34
N LYS A 78 -10.72 -12.70 -15.85
CA LYS A 78 -11.46 -11.68 -15.11
C LYS A 78 -12.92 -11.65 -15.55
N LEU A 79 -13.81 -11.41 -14.59
CA LEU A 79 -15.20 -11.11 -14.81
C LEU A 79 -15.35 -9.60 -14.95
N LYS A 80 -15.58 -9.10 -16.18
CA LYS A 80 -15.99 -7.71 -16.37
C LYS A 80 -17.46 -7.60 -15.95
N LEU A 81 -17.72 -6.78 -14.95
CA LEU A 81 -19.07 -6.33 -14.59
C LEU A 81 -19.34 -4.95 -15.18
N ASP A 82 -20.58 -4.81 -15.61
CA ASP A 82 -21.23 -3.65 -16.22
C ASP A 82 -22.74 -3.88 -15.96
N ASP A 83 -23.54 -2.84 -15.74
CA ASP A 83 -24.99 -3.04 -15.50
C ASP A 83 -25.72 -3.50 -16.79
N VAL A 84 -25.07 -3.40 -17.96
CA VAL A 84 -25.60 -3.88 -19.25
C VAL A 84 -25.11 -5.30 -19.60
N GLU A 85 -23.88 -5.65 -19.25
CA GLU A 85 -23.23 -6.89 -19.72
C GLU A 85 -22.23 -7.44 -18.68
N THR A 86 -22.41 -8.72 -18.33
CA THR A 86 -21.44 -9.48 -17.52
C THR A 86 -20.70 -10.46 -18.42
N LYS A 87 -19.36 -10.34 -18.55
CA LYS A 87 -18.56 -11.23 -19.40
C LYS A 87 -17.21 -11.62 -18.81
N TRP A 88 -16.79 -12.85 -19.12
CA TRP A 88 -15.43 -13.32 -18.84
C TRP A 88 -14.46 -12.85 -19.92
N ILE A 89 -13.30 -12.35 -19.51
CA ILE A 89 -12.17 -12.00 -20.38
C ILE A 89 -10.93 -12.76 -19.91
N SER A 90 -10.09 -13.21 -20.85
CA SER A 90 -8.76 -13.73 -20.53
C SER A 90 -7.86 -12.59 -20.05
N HIS A 91 -6.98 -12.87 -19.09
CA HIS A 91 -6.09 -11.88 -18.49
C HIS A 91 -4.69 -12.48 -18.21
N PRO A 92 -3.95 -12.89 -19.26
CA PRO A 92 -2.68 -13.58 -19.11
C PRO A 92 -1.55 -12.62 -18.69
N MET A 93 -0.75 -13.03 -17.72
CA MET A 93 0.41 -12.28 -17.21
C MET A 93 1.65 -12.36 -18.12
N LYS A 94 1.56 -13.07 -19.25
CA LYS A 94 2.65 -13.22 -20.22
C LYS A 94 3.23 -11.89 -20.68
N GLU A 95 2.40 -10.87 -20.81
CA GLU A 95 2.79 -9.50 -21.20
C GLU A 95 3.59 -8.76 -20.11
N MET A 96 3.51 -9.20 -18.86
CA MET A 96 4.32 -8.67 -17.76
C MET A 96 5.70 -9.34 -17.69
N TYR A 97 5.90 -10.55 -18.19
CA TYR A 97 7.17 -11.27 -18.02
C TYR A 97 8.35 -10.55 -18.70
N GLY A 98 9.48 -10.48 -18.00
CA GLY A 98 10.67 -9.73 -18.43
C GLY A 98 10.61 -8.22 -18.21
N THR A 99 9.42 -7.63 -18.05
CA THR A 99 9.24 -6.18 -17.86
C THR A 99 9.74 -5.71 -16.49
N THR A 100 10.04 -4.42 -16.38
CA THR A 100 10.38 -3.73 -15.13
C THR A 100 9.27 -2.73 -14.81
N LYS A 101 8.78 -2.75 -13.57
CA LYS A 101 7.65 -1.94 -13.10
C LYS A 101 7.89 -1.39 -11.70
N GLU A 102 7.39 -0.19 -11.45
CA GLU A 102 7.34 0.43 -10.14
C GLU A 102 6.21 -0.16 -9.29
N LEU A 103 6.51 -0.61 -8.07
CA LEU A 103 5.53 -1.27 -7.22
C LEU A 103 5.01 -0.33 -6.13
N PHE A 104 3.69 -0.13 -6.11
CA PHE A 104 2.98 0.62 -5.08
C PHE A 104 2.04 -0.31 -4.30
N THR A 105 1.94 -0.10 -2.99
CA THR A 105 0.97 -0.81 -2.14
C THR A 105 0.10 0.17 -1.36
N ILE A 106 -1.21 -0.09 -1.35
CA ILE A 106 -2.23 0.71 -0.67
C ILE A 106 -2.73 -0.08 0.53
N ASN A 107 -2.49 0.43 1.75
CA ASN A 107 -2.91 -0.20 2.99
C ASN A 107 -3.55 0.85 3.90
N HIS A 108 -4.80 0.62 4.33
CA HIS A 108 -5.58 1.54 5.18
C HIS A 108 -5.39 3.02 4.83
N ASN A 109 -5.86 3.40 3.62
CA ASN A 109 -5.83 4.77 3.09
C ASN A 109 -4.42 5.40 2.99
N THR A 110 -3.36 4.58 3.11
CA THR A 110 -1.96 4.99 3.07
C THR A 110 -1.26 4.29 1.91
N VAL A 111 -0.52 5.05 1.09
CA VAL A 111 0.21 4.51 -0.08
C VAL A 111 1.71 4.50 0.18
N TYR A 112 2.31 3.35 -0.09
CA TYR A 112 3.73 3.07 0.02
C TYR A 112 4.30 2.76 -1.37
N TYR A 113 5.54 3.14 -1.60
CA TYR A 113 6.32 2.74 -2.77
C TYR A 113 7.32 1.67 -2.33
N GLY A 114 7.29 0.53 -3.01
CA GLY A 114 8.11 -0.64 -2.72
C GLY A 114 9.47 -0.66 -3.41
N GLY A 115 9.72 0.29 -4.32
CA GLY A 115 10.84 0.26 -5.27
C GLY A 115 10.48 -0.30 -6.64
N THR A 116 11.52 -0.53 -7.43
CA THR A 116 11.48 -1.04 -8.80
C THR A 116 11.62 -2.56 -8.82
N TYR A 117 10.74 -3.25 -9.54
CA TYR A 117 10.70 -4.71 -9.62
C TYR A 117 10.77 -5.21 -11.07
N LYS A 118 11.58 -6.24 -11.29
CA LYS A 118 11.55 -7.05 -12.51
C LYS A 118 10.53 -8.18 -12.35
N CYS A 119 9.63 -8.29 -13.33
CA CYS A 119 8.61 -9.34 -13.38
C CYS A 119 9.19 -10.59 -14.03
N LEU A 120 9.25 -11.70 -13.31
CA LEU A 120 9.83 -12.97 -13.73
C LEU A 120 8.77 -14.08 -13.75
N PRO A 121 8.78 -14.97 -14.76
CA PRO A 121 8.09 -16.25 -14.64
C PRO A 121 8.83 -17.13 -13.62
N LEU A 122 8.11 -17.77 -12.71
CA LEU A 122 8.67 -18.65 -11.66
C LEU A 122 9.12 -20.02 -12.18
N SER A 123 8.62 -20.39 -13.37
CA SER A 123 9.05 -21.57 -14.12
C SER A 123 9.12 -21.19 -15.60
N TRP A 124 10.02 -21.82 -16.34
CA TRP A 124 10.02 -21.78 -17.81
C TRP A 124 8.82 -22.57 -18.36
N GLU A 125 8.42 -23.65 -17.65
CA GLU A 125 7.11 -24.29 -17.74
C GLU A 125 6.09 -23.56 -16.84
N MET A 126 5.82 -22.29 -17.14
CA MET A 126 4.61 -21.64 -16.61
C MET A 126 3.40 -22.34 -17.22
N CYS A 127 2.68 -23.13 -16.42
CA CYS A 127 1.43 -23.75 -16.86
C CYS A 127 0.46 -22.67 -17.35
N PRO A 128 0.02 -22.67 -18.62
CA PRO A 128 -0.99 -21.71 -19.09
C PRO A 128 -2.34 -21.91 -18.37
N ASP A 129 -2.54 -23.09 -17.78
CA ASP A 129 -3.68 -23.44 -16.92
C ASP A 129 -3.53 -22.98 -15.45
N GLY A 130 -2.46 -22.25 -15.12
CA GLY A 130 -2.20 -21.69 -13.79
C GLY A 130 -1.82 -22.68 -12.69
N CYS A 131 -1.77 -22.18 -11.45
CA CYS A 131 -1.43 -22.92 -10.25
C CYS A 131 -2.57 -23.88 -9.85
N LYS A 132 -2.23 -25.16 -9.69
CA LYS A 132 -3.18 -26.22 -9.31
C LYS A 132 -3.46 -26.29 -7.79
N ASP A 133 -2.49 -25.87 -6.98
CA ASP A 133 -2.63 -25.68 -5.54
C ASP A 133 -2.75 -24.18 -5.24
N LEU A 134 -3.82 -23.82 -4.50
CA LEU A 134 -4.11 -22.48 -4.01
C LEU A 134 -4.15 -22.45 -2.47
N SER A 135 -3.69 -23.53 -1.81
CA SER A 135 -3.82 -23.69 -0.36
C SER A 135 -3.03 -22.63 0.40
N GLY A 136 -3.72 -21.96 1.33
CA GLY A 136 -3.22 -20.80 2.05
C GLY A 136 -3.57 -19.44 1.43
N LEU A 137 -3.82 -19.35 0.12
CA LEU A 137 -4.22 -18.08 -0.52
C LEU A 137 -5.61 -17.65 -0.03
N ASP A 138 -5.79 -16.33 0.15
CA ASP A 138 -7.11 -15.77 0.44
C ASP A 138 -7.99 -15.83 -0.82
N LEU A 139 -8.99 -16.72 -0.79
CA LEU A 139 -9.95 -16.85 -1.88
C LEU A 139 -10.85 -15.61 -2.02
N GLN A 140 -10.98 -14.76 -0.99
CA GLN A 140 -11.65 -13.47 -1.12
C GLN A 140 -10.78 -12.46 -1.87
N ALA A 141 -9.48 -12.38 -1.57
CA ALA A 141 -8.52 -11.59 -2.33
C ALA A 141 -8.50 -11.99 -3.82
N LEU A 142 -8.43 -13.29 -4.11
CA LEU A 142 -8.55 -13.82 -5.47
C LEU A 142 -9.91 -13.46 -6.12
N ALA A 143 -11.03 -13.61 -5.41
CA ALA A 143 -12.34 -13.26 -5.94
C ALA A 143 -12.52 -11.75 -6.21
N ARG A 144 -11.95 -10.87 -5.38
CA ARG A 144 -11.89 -9.42 -5.64
C ARG A 144 -11.04 -9.14 -6.88
N ALA A 145 -9.86 -9.74 -6.98
CA ALA A 145 -8.98 -9.59 -8.13
C ALA A 145 -9.57 -10.14 -9.45
N THR A 146 -10.47 -11.14 -9.38
CA THR A 146 -11.24 -11.65 -10.52
C THR A 146 -12.25 -10.64 -11.05
N ILE A 147 -12.89 -9.84 -10.19
CA ILE A 147 -13.97 -8.94 -10.61
C ILE A 147 -13.41 -7.58 -11.03
N SER A 148 -13.58 -7.24 -12.30
CA SER A 148 -13.40 -5.88 -12.81
C SER A 148 -14.76 -5.18 -12.76
N ASP A 149 -15.01 -4.45 -11.67
CA ASP A 149 -16.11 -3.49 -11.60
C ASP A 149 -15.80 -2.27 -12.49
N ASN A 150 -16.78 -1.87 -13.32
CA ASN A 150 -16.71 -0.69 -14.19
C ASN A 150 -17.86 0.28 -13.93
N GLY A 151 -18.44 0.26 -12.72
CA GLY A 151 -19.65 1.02 -12.36
C GLY A 151 -20.90 0.15 -12.25
N ALA A 152 -20.75 -1.14 -11.97
CA ALA A 152 -21.86 -2.05 -11.78
C ALA A 152 -22.56 -1.79 -10.43
N SER A 153 -23.87 -2.03 -10.38
CA SER A 153 -24.66 -1.88 -9.15
C SER A 153 -24.13 -2.76 -8.02
N HIS A 154 -24.12 -2.23 -6.79
CA HIS A 154 -23.57 -2.93 -5.61
C HIS A 154 -24.20 -4.32 -5.40
N LYS A 155 -25.48 -4.50 -5.73
CA LYS A 155 -26.13 -5.82 -5.68
C LYS A 155 -25.49 -6.80 -6.67
N LEU A 156 -25.36 -6.41 -7.94
CA LEU A 156 -24.74 -7.23 -8.99
C LEU A 156 -23.29 -7.61 -8.61
N TYR A 157 -22.54 -6.68 -8.00
CA TYR A 157 -21.22 -6.98 -7.45
C TYR A 157 -21.25 -8.05 -6.37
N GLN A 158 -22.12 -7.94 -5.34
CA GLN A 158 -22.19 -8.91 -4.25
C GLN A 158 -22.64 -10.30 -4.71
N ASP A 159 -23.68 -10.37 -5.55
CA ASP A 159 -24.19 -11.61 -6.11
C ASP A 159 -23.09 -12.31 -6.96
N SER A 160 -22.36 -11.54 -7.78
CA SER A 160 -21.23 -12.03 -8.58
C SER A 160 -20.05 -12.46 -7.71
N PHE A 161 -19.71 -11.72 -6.66
CA PHE A 161 -18.61 -12.01 -5.75
C PHE A 161 -18.82 -13.36 -5.04
N GLN A 162 -20.04 -13.64 -4.58
CA GLN A 162 -20.34 -14.93 -3.97
C GLN A 162 -20.31 -16.09 -4.99
N ALA A 163 -20.73 -15.87 -6.23
CA ALA A 163 -20.58 -16.86 -7.31
C ALA A 163 -19.10 -17.13 -7.63
N VAL A 164 -18.28 -16.09 -7.78
CA VAL A 164 -16.83 -16.18 -8.06
C VAL A 164 -16.08 -16.91 -6.94
N ILE A 165 -16.40 -16.65 -5.67
CA ILE A 165 -15.86 -17.41 -4.52
C ILE A 165 -16.15 -18.91 -4.66
N ASN A 166 -17.34 -19.28 -5.14
CA ASN A 166 -17.70 -20.68 -5.30
C ASN A 166 -16.97 -21.34 -6.50
N LEU A 167 -16.74 -20.61 -7.59
CA LEU A 167 -15.90 -21.08 -8.71
C LEU A 167 -14.42 -21.30 -8.30
N TRP A 168 -13.90 -20.46 -7.39
CA TRP A 168 -12.58 -20.69 -6.77
C TRP A 168 -12.55 -21.92 -5.87
N LYS A 169 -13.54 -22.08 -4.97
CA LYS A 169 -13.65 -23.26 -4.10
C LYS A 169 -13.76 -24.57 -4.88
N SER A 170 -14.47 -24.56 -6.02
CA SER A 170 -14.59 -25.71 -6.92
C SER A 170 -13.37 -25.93 -7.83
N ASN A 171 -12.29 -25.14 -7.68
CA ASN A 171 -11.08 -25.21 -8.51
C ASN A 171 -11.37 -25.10 -10.03
N ILE A 172 -12.41 -24.34 -10.39
CA ILE A 172 -12.77 -24.03 -11.78
C ILE A 172 -11.91 -22.86 -12.27
N LEU A 173 -11.83 -21.80 -11.47
CA LEU A 173 -10.92 -20.67 -11.71
C LEU A 173 -9.47 -21.05 -11.41
N LYS A 174 -8.55 -20.37 -12.10
CA LYS A 174 -7.09 -20.59 -12.05
C LYS A 174 -6.37 -19.28 -11.83
N ALA A 175 -5.22 -19.36 -11.15
CA ALA A 175 -4.35 -18.22 -10.90
C ALA A 175 -2.97 -18.44 -11.51
N GLU A 176 -2.45 -17.46 -12.25
CA GLU A 176 -1.03 -17.35 -12.54
C GLU A 176 -0.29 -16.76 -11.33
N CYS A 177 1.02 -16.97 -11.26
CA CYS A 177 1.88 -16.40 -10.22
C CYS A 177 3.15 -15.80 -10.83
N ILE A 178 3.47 -14.56 -10.49
CA ILE A 178 4.65 -13.83 -10.98
C ILE A 178 5.66 -13.67 -9.86
N GLY A 179 6.93 -13.95 -10.13
CA GLY A 179 8.04 -13.53 -9.28
C GLY A 179 8.33 -12.05 -9.49
N LEU A 180 8.11 -11.23 -8.47
CA LEU A 180 8.53 -9.84 -8.46
C LEU A 180 9.92 -9.77 -7.81
N GLN A 181 10.96 -9.76 -8.64
CA GLN A 181 12.33 -9.57 -8.18
C GLN A 181 12.56 -8.08 -7.91
N TYR A 182 12.82 -7.70 -6.66
CA TYR A 182 13.31 -6.36 -6.33
C TYR A 182 14.67 -6.13 -7.00
N ILE A 183 14.82 -5.02 -7.73
CA ILE A 183 16.08 -4.66 -8.41
C ILE A 183 16.63 -3.29 -8.00
N GLY A 184 15.86 -2.43 -7.32
CA GLY A 184 16.31 -1.10 -6.92
C GLY A 184 15.19 -0.21 -6.39
N PHE A 185 15.49 1.07 -6.22
CA PHE A 185 14.57 2.07 -5.71
C PHE A 185 14.82 3.41 -6.41
N ASP A 186 13.81 3.97 -7.07
CA ASP A 186 13.93 5.28 -7.71
C ASP A 186 13.72 6.40 -6.66
N GLU A 187 14.84 6.92 -6.16
CA GLU A 187 14.85 8.06 -5.26
C GLU A 187 14.26 9.34 -5.90
N ASN A 188 14.38 9.54 -7.21
CA ASN A 188 13.83 10.72 -7.89
C ASN A 188 12.30 10.64 -7.93
N LEU A 189 11.75 9.47 -8.23
CA LEU A 189 10.32 9.19 -8.15
C LEU A 189 9.80 9.36 -6.72
N TYR A 190 10.50 8.79 -5.72
CA TYR A 190 10.12 8.94 -4.30
C TYR A 190 10.13 10.41 -3.85
N ASN A 191 11.22 11.13 -4.14
CA ASN A 191 11.39 12.55 -3.80
C ASN A 191 10.43 13.46 -4.59
N THR A 192 9.94 13.04 -5.75
CA THR A 192 8.86 13.72 -6.48
C THR A 192 7.51 13.50 -5.79
N LEU A 193 7.20 12.27 -5.37
CA LEU A 193 5.89 11.91 -4.83
C LEU A 193 5.67 12.38 -3.38
N VAL A 194 6.66 12.27 -2.49
CA VAL A 194 6.51 12.59 -1.06
C VAL A 194 6.06 14.04 -0.80
N PRO A 195 6.62 15.07 -1.45
CA PRO A 195 6.14 16.44 -1.30
C PRO A 195 4.68 16.64 -1.75
N MET A 196 4.25 15.93 -2.80
CA MET A 196 2.86 15.97 -3.26
C MET A 196 1.92 15.34 -2.22
N GLY A 197 2.30 14.19 -1.66
CA GLY A 197 1.53 13.54 -0.60
C GLY A 197 1.44 14.37 0.68
N ARG A 198 2.49 15.14 1.01
CA ARG A 198 2.45 16.12 2.12
C ARG A 198 1.51 17.30 1.83
N LYS A 199 1.47 17.82 0.59
CA LYS A 199 0.53 18.90 0.22
C LYS A 199 -0.93 18.47 0.41
N LEU A 200 -1.30 17.28 -0.07
CA LEU A 200 -2.64 16.70 0.11
C LEU A 200 -3.05 16.51 1.59
N GLN A 201 -2.07 16.36 2.51
CA GLN A 201 -2.33 16.31 3.96
C GLN A 201 -2.42 17.70 4.60
N GLY A 202 -1.92 18.75 3.94
CA GLY A 202 -1.88 20.12 4.47
C GLY A 202 -3.15 20.93 4.21
N ASP A 203 -3.81 20.73 3.06
CA ASP A 203 -4.96 21.55 2.64
C ASP A 203 -6.24 21.28 3.48
N GLU A 204 -6.39 20.08 4.04
CA GLU A 204 -7.47 19.78 4.99
C GLU A 204 -7.21 20.40 6.37
N ALA A 205 -5.95 20.36 6.84
CA ALA A 205 -5.57 20.81 8.19
C ALA A 205 -5.61 22.33 8.40
N PHE A 206 -5.65 23.14 7.34
CA PHE A 206 -5.54 24.60 7.41
C PHE A 206 -6.84 25.40 7.24
N ARG A 207 -7.97 24.75 6.90
CA ARG A 207 -9.24 25.46 6.66
C ARG A 207 -10.05 25.76 7.93
N ASP A 208 -10.07 24.85 8.91
CA ASP A 208 -10.92 25.00 10.11
C ASP A 208 -10.41 26.01 11.15
N THR A 209 -9.14 26.40 11.13
CA THR A 209 -8.52 27.21 12.20
C THR A 209 -8.55 28.72 12.00
N ARG A 210 -9.12 29.23 10.89
CA ARG A 210 -9.08 30.68 10.55
C ARG A 210 -10.44 31.39 10.39
N SER A 211 -11.57 30.71 10.62
CA SER A 211 -12.91 31.32 10.51
C SER A 211 -13.56 31.65 11.87
N ARG A 212 -12.78 31.84 12.94
CA ARG A 212 -13.35 32.04 14.29
C ARG A 212 -12.62 33.04 15.21
N VAL A 213 -11.90 34.01 14.63
CA VAL A 213 -11.30 35.14 15.36
C VAL A 213 -11.64 36.46 14.66
N ASP A 214 -12.92 36.86 14.72
CA ASP A 214 -13.37 38.23 14.38
C ASP A 214 -14.79 38.52 14.93
N ALA A 215 -15.01 38.26 16.23
CA ALA A 215 -16.32 38.47 16.87
C ALA A 215 -16.28 38.69 18.40
N ARG A 216 -15.39 39.55 18.89
CA ARG A 216 -15.41 40.26 20.21
C ARG A 216 -14.11 41.06 20.36
N GLY A 217 -14.08 42.25 20.96
CA GLY A 217 -15.16 42.95 21.66
C GLY A 217 -14.59 43.89 22.71
N ASN A 218 -13.99 44.99 22.25
CA ASN A 218 -13.39 46.11 23.00
C ASN A 218 -13.84 46.26 24.48
N VAL A 219 -12.93 46.00 25.43
CA VAL A 219 -12.99 46.50 26.81
C VAL A 219 -11.58 46.94 27.25
N GLN A 220 -11.47 48.16 27.78
CA GLN A 220 -10.22 48.73 28.29
C GLN A 220 -10.06 48.49 29.80
N SER A 221 -8.82 48.33 30.29
CA SER A 221 -8.39 49.05 31.50
C SER A 221 -6.87 49.12 31.72
N LYS A 222 -6.46 50.02 32.62
CA LYS A 222 -5.07 50.42 32.88
C LYS A 222 -4.55 49.87 34.22
N ARG A 223 -3.27 49.49 34.30
CA ARG A 223 -2.29 49.67 35.42
C ARG A 223 -1.13 48.64 35.26
N LYS A 224 0.08 48.80 35.83
CA LYS A 224 0.95 49.99 36.08
C LYS A 224 2.33 49.49 36.58
N THR A 225 3.42 49.83 35.90
CA THR A 225 4.81 50.04 36.41
C THR A 225 5.51 49.07 37.40
N LEU A 226 6.67 48.56 36.94
CA LEU A 226 7.99 48.44 37.62
C LEU A 226 8.31 47.36 38.67
N ALA A 227 9.62 47.02 38.67
CA ALA A 227 10.44 46.35 39.69
C ALA A 227 10.16 44.84 39.94
N GLU A 228 11.13 43.98 40.30
CA GLU A 228 12.56 44.19 40.55
C GLU A 228 13.41 42.92 40.30
N GLN A 229 14.71 43.03 40.59
CA GLN A 229 15.78 42.02 40.70
C GLN A 229 15.44 40.82 41.62
N ASP A 230 16.14 39.67 41.69
CA ASP A 230 17.08 38.87 40.84
C ASP A 230 16.98 37.41 41.44
N ASP A 231 17.92 36.44 41.60
CA ASP A 231 19.33 36.19 41.25
C ASP A 231 19.65 34.65 41.41
N TYR A 232 20.91 34.23 41.18
CA TYR A 232 21.60 33.00 41.60
C TYR A 232 20.96 31.59 41.40
N SER A 233 21.32 31.00 40.24
CA SER A 233 22.29 29.89 40.14
C SER A 233 22.02 28.43 40.61
N ARG A 234 22.72 27.53 39.89
CA ARG A 234 23.56 26.37 40.33
C ARG A 234 23.02 24.93 40.35
N LYS A 235 23.81 24.06 39.69
CA LYS A 235 23.99 22.57 39.83
C LYS A 235 22.78 21.71 39.41
N SER A 236 22.87 20.66 38.57
CA SER A 236 23.93 19.83 37.95
C SER A 236 24.42 18.56 38.67
N LYS A 237 24.52 17.48 37.86
CA LYS A 237 25.15 16.14 38.05
C LYS A 237 24.39 15.04 38.82
N GLY A 238 24.64 13.78 38.38
CA GLY A 238 23.98 12.53 38.78
C GLY A 238 23.30 11.85 37.57
N SER A 239 23.97 11.13 36.66
CA SER A 239 25.17 10.28 36.71
C SER A 239 24.98 9.01 37.55
N GLY A 240 24.78 7.86 36.88
CA GLY A 240 24.47 6.59 37.55
C GLY A 240 24.37 5.34 36.65
N ASN A 241 25.28 5.13 35.70
CA ASN A 241 25.35 3.87 34.94
C ASN A 241 25.95 2.72 35.78
N LYS A 242 25.31 1.54 35.75
CA LYS A 242 25.86 0.17 35.93
C LYS A 242 24.76 -0.84 35.59
N GLU A 243 24.88 -1.65 34.53
CA GLU A 243 25.71 -2.86 34.40
C GLU A 243 25.42 -3.98 35.40
N HIS A 244 24.66 -5.00 34.95
CA HIS A 244 24.76 -6.44 35.32
C HIS A 244 23.64 -7.22 34.58
N ARG A 245 23.75 -8.52 34.23
CA ARG A 245 24.90 -9.42 34.04
C ARG A 245 24.44 -10.62 33.17
N THR A 246 25.34 -11.24 32.41
CA THR A 246 25.02 -12.25 31.37
C THR A 246 24.96 -13.71 31.87
N LYS A 247 24.34 -14.59 31.05
CA LYS A 247 24.45 -16.08 30.97
C LYS A 247 23.70 -16.96 31.99
N ARG A 248 22.84 -17.84 31.46
CA ARG A 248 23.01 -19.33 31.36
C ARG A 248 22.08 -19.86 30.24
N ARG A 249 22.60 -20.70 29.33
CA ARG A 249 22.40 -22.17 29.22
C ARG A 249 20.91 -22.58 29.21
N ARG A 250 20.36 -23.22 28.17
CA ARG A 250 20.75 -24.49 27.49
C ARG A 250 20.98 -25.63 28.47
N GLU A 251 19.92 -26.38 28.72
CA GLU A 251 19.79 -27.76 28.20
C GLU A 251 18.66 -27.78 27.15
#